data_AF-A0A2W6EJ79-F1
#
_entry.id   AF-A0A2W6EJ79-F1
#
_cell.length_a   1.000
_cell.length_b   1.000
_cell.length_c   1.000
_cell.angle_alpha   90.00
_cell.angle_beta   90.00
_cell.angle_gamma   90.00
#
_symmetry.space_group_name_H-M   'P 1'
#
loop_
_entity.id
_entity.type
_entity.pdbx_description
1 polymer ?
#
loop_
_entity_poly.entity_id
_entity_poly.type
_entity_poly.pdbx_seq_one_letter_code
_entity_poly.pdbx_strand_id
1 'polypeptide(L)'
;MSHALPAAAKRCLADKGFARTTSRDIANTAGVSLAGWTRAVEAFEAHRTLLVASVEALAQVDRSPEVRASLADGLRQGREGLAELFGTPDDDPRRPVGLFLQALMTGVITQWIVDPASAPAGPEIALALRRLCAATAPDRPFP
;
A
#
# COMPACT_ATOMS: atom_id res chain seq x y z
N MET A 1 14.71 0.12 -9.98
CA MET A 1 14.19 0.41 -8.63
C MET A 1 14.97 -0.28 -7.48
N SER A 2 16.17 -0.83 -7.73
CA SER A 2 17.04 -1.54 -6.75
C SER A 2 17.62 -0.66 -5.61
N HIS A 3 17.54 0.67 -5.72
CA HIS A 3 18.26 1.59 -4.81
C HIS A 3 17.45 2.08 -3.60
N ALA A 4 16.16 1.76 -3.47
CA ALA A 4 15.29 2.31 -2.42
C ALA A 4 15.65 1.80 -1.01
N LEU A 5 15.91 0.50 -0.85
CA LEU A 5 16.27 -0.07 0.45
C LEU A 5 17.67 0.37 0.94
N PRO A 6 18.72 0.36 0.09
CA PRO A 6 20.02 0.88 0.48
C PRO A 6 20.01 2.38 0.78
N ALA A 7 19.23 3.18 0.06
CA ALA A 7 19.06 4.60 0.34
C ALA A 7 18.31 4.84 1.66
N ALA A 8 17.23 4.07 1.91
CA ALA A 8 16.49 4.12 3.16
C ALA A 8 17.36 3.69 4.35
N ALA A 9 18.17 2.64 4.22
CA ALA A 9 19.11 2.20 5.24
C ALA A 9 20.15 3.27 5.53
N LYS A 10 20.76 3.88 4.50
CA LYS A 10 21.74 4.97 4.66
C LYS A 10 21.14 6.19 5.38
N ARG A 11 19.91 6.59 5.04
CA ARG A 11 19.19 7.69 5.72
C ARG A 11 18.91 7.35 7.18
N CYS A 12 18.38 6.16 7.44
CA CYS A 12 18.04 5.72 8.79
C CYS A 12 19.28 5.67 9.70
N LEU A 13 20.39 5.17 9.15
CA LEU A 13 21.69 5.12 9.84
C LEU A 13 22.27 6.52 10.07
N ALA A 14 22.13 7.45 9.14
CA ALA A 14 22.58 8.83 9.30
C ALA A 14 21.79 9.57 10.39
N ASP A 15 20.47 9.35 10.46
CA ASP A 15 19.58 10.09 11.37
C ASP A 15 19.57 9.50 12.79
N LYS A 16 19.54 8.17 12.93
CA LYS A 16 19.43 7.49 14.24
C LYS A 16 20.75 6.96 14.78
N GLY A 17 21.74 6.76 13.92
CA GLY A 17 22.98 6.04 14.25
C GLY A 17 22.79 4.52 14.24
N PHE A 18 23.88 3.80 14.00
CA PHE A 18 23.88 2.34 13.78
C PHE A 18 23.25 1.55 14.95
N ALA A 19 23.65 1.82 16.19
CA ALA A 19 23.19 1.09 17.37
C ALA A 19 21.69 1.24 17.66
N ARG A 20 21.02 2.25 17.08
CA ARG A 20 19.60 2.55 17.31
C ARG A 20 18.73 2.30 16.08
N THR A 21 19.31 1.82 14.98
CA THR A 21 18.60 1.53 13.75
C THR A 21 18.17 0.07 13.74
N THR A 22 16.87 -0.19 13.60
CA THR A 22 16.33 -1.54 13.45
C THR A 22 15.89 -1.82 12.02
N SER A 23 15.71 -3.10 11.68
CA SER A 23 15.13 -3.51 10.40
C SER A 23 13.73 -2.94 10.18
N ARG A 24 12.98 -2.65 11.26
CA ARG A 24 11.67 -1.98 11.22
C ARG A 24 11.81 -0.52 10.84
N ASP A 25 12.82 0.17 11.38
CA ASP A 25 13.08 1.57 11.02
C ASP A 25 13.43 1.70 9.54
N ILE A 26 14.28 0.80 9.02
CA ILE A 26 14.66 0.78 7.59
C ILE A 26 13.45 0.47 6.70
N ALA A 27 12.58 -0.47 7.09
CA ALA A 27 11.36 -0.79 6.35
C ALA A 27 10.36 0.37 6.34
N ASN A 28 10.23 1.08 7.46
CA ASN A 28 9.42 2.28 7.57
C ASN A 28 10.00 3.41 6.72
N THR A 29 11.32 3.64 6.75
CA THR A 29 12.01 4.61 5.88
C THR A 29 11.92 4.22 4.41
N ALA A 30 11.81 2.92 4.09
CA ALA A 30 11.60 2.40 2.74
C ALA A 30 10.12 2.49 2.28
N GLY A 31 9.21 2.97 3.12
CA GLY A 31 7.82 3.26 2.76
C GLY A 31 6.87 2.07 2.73
N VAL A 32 7.22 0.92 3.34
CA VAL A 32 6.31 -0.24 3.46
C VAL A 32 5.95 -0.45 4.93
N SER A 33 4.93 0.27 5.40
CA SER A 33 4.41 0.12 6.77
C SER A 33 3.56 -1.14 6.89
N LEU A 34 4.18 -2.25 7.32
CA LEU A 34 3.46 -3.48 7.70
C LEU A 34 2.39 -3.21 8.75
N ALA A 35 2.65 -2.29 9.67
CA ALA A 35 1.69 -1.86 10.69
C ALA A 35 0.48 -1.13 10.10
N GLY A 36 0.68 -0.32 9.06
CA GLY A 36 -0.40 0.33 8.31
C GLY A 36 -1.31 -0.69 7.62
N TRP A 37 -0.71 -1.75 7.05
CA TRP A 37 -1.48 -2.86 6.49
C TRP A 37 -2.30 -3.56 7.59
N THR A 38 -1.69 -4.03 8.67
CA THR A 38 -2.42 -4.73 9.74
C THR A 38 -3.63 -3.94 10.25
N ARG A 39 -3.47 -2.63 10.49
CA ARG A 39 -4.59 -1.75 10.89
C ARG A 39 -5.69 -1.66 9.84
N ALA A 40 -5.33 -1.70 8.56
CA ALA A 40 -6.32 -1.69 7.49
C ALA A 40 -7.16 -2.98 7.44
N VAL A 41 -6.56 -4.16 7.63
CA VAL A 41 -7.33 -5.43 7.74
C VAL A 41 -8.31 -5.37 8.90
N GLU A 42 -7.84 -4.94 10.08
CA GLU A 42 -8.69 -4.78 11.28
C GLU A 42 -9.88 -3.83 11.00
N ALA A 43 -9.63 -2.76 10.25
CA ALA A 43 -10.68 -1.84 9.83
C ALA A 43 -11.69 -2.47 8.86
N PHE A 44 -11.31 -3.46 8.06
CA PHE A 44 -12.25 -4.13 7.14
C PHE A 44 -13.28 -4.98 7.88
N GLU A 45 -12.84 -5.72 8.89
CA GLU A 45 -13.74 -6.48 9.76
C GLU A 45 -14.78 -5.57 10.42
N ALA A 46 -14.33 -4.41 10.93
CA ALA A 46 -15.19 -3.43 11.56
C ALA A 46 -16.19 -2.77 10.59
N HIS A 47 -15.92 -2.73 9.29
CA HIS A 47 -16.70 -1.98 8.29
C HIS A 47 -17.24 -2.84 7.14
N ARG A 48 -17.39 -4.16 7.33
CA ARG A 48 -17.81 -5.11 6.27
C ARG A 48 -19.04 -4.65 5.49
N THR A 49 -20.09 -4.16 6.17
CA THR A 49 -21.32 -3.70 5.52
C THR A 49 -21.07 -2.54 4.57
N LEU A 50 -20.25 -1.56 4.97
CA LEU A 50 -19.88 -0.42 4.14
C LEU A 50 -19.07 -0.86 2.91
N LEU A 51 -18.17 -1.82 3.10
CA LEU A 51 -17.34 -2.36 2.01
C LEU A 51 -18.19 -3.11 0.97
N VAL A 52 -19.14 -3.93 1.41
CA VAL A 52 -20.08 -4.62 0.50
C VAL A 52 -20.94 -3.62 -0.25
N ALA A 53 -21.50 -2.62 0.43
CA ALA A 53 -22.28 -1.55 -0.20
C ALA A 53 -21.46 -0.75 -1.24
N SER A 54 -20.17 -0.54 -0.97
CA SER A 54 -19.26 0.12 -1.93
C SER A 54 -19.07 -0.73 -3.19
N VAL A 55 -19.02 -2.06 -3.06
CA VAL A 55 -18.96 -2.99 -4.21
C VAL A 55 -20.26 -3.00 -4.99
N GLU A 56 -21.41 -2.97 -4.33
CA GLU A 56 -22.71 -2.85 -4.99
C GLU A 56 -22.84 -1.52 -5.77
N ALA A 57 -22.33 -0.43 -5.20
CA ALA A 57 -22.28 0.86 -5.87
C ALA A 57 -21.43 0.82 -7.15
N LEU A 58 -20.35 0.03 -7.20
CA LEU A 58 -19.56 -0.16 -8.42
C LEU A 58 -20.40 -0.71 -9.58
N ALA A 59 -21.36 -1.60 -9.31
CA ALA A 59 -22.24 -2.15 -10.34
C ALA A 59 -23.19 -1.11 -10.96
N GLN A 60 -23.35 0.06 -10.30
CA GLN A 60 -24.21 1.15 -10.77
C GLN A 60 -23.44 2.26 -11.52
N VAL A 61 -22.11 2.17 -11.64
CA VAL A 61 -21.26 3.23 -12.22
C VAL A 61 -21.64 3.58 -13.66
N ASP A 62 -22.09 2.61 -14.45
CA ASP A 62 -22.53 2.84 -15.84
C ASP A 62 -23.96 3.36 -15.95
N ARG A 63 -24.77 3.17 -14.91
CA ARG A 63 -26.19 3.52 -14.88
C ARG A 63 -26.46 4.84 -14.17
N SER A 64 -25.54 5.30 -13.32
CA SER A 64 -25.66 6.53 -12.54
C SER A 64 -24.37 7.36 -12.56
N PRO A 65 -24.36 8.51 -13.26
CA PRO A 65 -23.24 9.46 -13.25
C PRO A 65 -22.94 10.02 -11.85
N GLU A 66 -23.96 10.15 -11.00
CA GLU A 66 -23.80 10.62 -9.62
C GLU A 66 -23.04 9.60 -8.77
N VAL A 67 -23.41 8.31 -8.87
CA VAL A 67 -22.69 7.22 -8.19
C VAL A 67 -21.24 7.16 -8.67
N ARG A 68 -21.00 7.31 -9.98
CA ARG A 68 -19.65 7.39 -10.55
C ARG A 68 -18.84 8.54 -9.95
N ALA A 69 -19.42 9.72 -9.86
CA ALA A 69 -18.75 10.90 -9.31
C ALA A 69 -18.41 10.72 -7.82
N SER A 70 -19.37 10.20 -7.02
CA SER A 70 -19.18 9.92 -5.60
C SER A 70 -18.08 8.88 -5.35
N LEU A 71 -18.10 7.76 -6.10
CA LEU A 71 -17.05 6.73 -6.00
C LEU A 71 -15.68 7.27 -6.42
N ALA A 72 -15.61 8.06 -7.50
CA ALA A 72 -14.36 8.67 -7.92
C ALA A 72 -13.80 9.63 -6.87
N ASP A 73 -14.66 10.35 -6.14
CA ASP A 73 -14.25 11.22 -5.05
C ASP A 73 -13.76 10.44 -3.83
N GLY A 74 -14.51 9.41 -3.42
CA GLY A 74 -14.09 8.51 -2.34
C GLY A 74 -12.75 7.84 -2.62
N LEU A 75 -12.47 7.44 -3.87
CA LEU A 75 -11.17 6.88 -4.27
C LEU A 75 -10.03 7.92 -4.22
N ARG A 76 -10.31 9.20 -4.47
CA ARG A 76 -9.31 10.29 -4.32
C ARG A 76 -9.03 10.55 -2.85
N GLN A 77 -10.06 10.73 -2.03
CA GLN A 77 -9.93 10.93 -0.59
C GLN A 77 -9.23 9.76 0.09
N GLY A 78 -9.58 8.53 -0.29
CA GLY A 78 -8.90 7.33 0.21
C GLY A 78 -7.41 7.30 -0.14
N ARG A 79 -7.02 7.86 -1.30
CA ARG A 79 -5.60 7.96 -1.68
C ARG A 79 -4.83 8.94 -0.79
N GLU A 80 -5.44 10.07 -0.46
CA GLU A 80 -4.86 11.07 0.45
C GLU A 80 -4.71 10.49 1.86
N GLY A 81 -5.75 9.82 2.37
CA GLY A 81 -5.68 9.13 3.68
C GLY A 81 -4.65 7.99 3.71
N LEU A 82 -4.45 7.27 2.61
CA LEU A 82 -3.38 6.27 2.50
C LEU A 82 -1.99 6.92 2.44
N ALA A 83 -1.83 8.05 1.75
CA ALA A 83 -0.57 8.78 1.74
C ALA A 83 -0.16 9.22 3.17
N GLU A 84 -1.13 9.66 3.96
CA GLU A 84 -0.95 9.99 5.37
C GLU A 84 -0.62 8.75 6.22
N LEU A 85 -1.43 7.67 6.12
CA LEU A 85 -1.26 6.44 6.90
C LEU A 85 0.09 5.74 6.66
N PHE A 86 0.58 5.79 5.42
CA PHE A 86 1.85 5.21 5.01
C PHE A 86 3.02 6.20 5.09
N GLY A 87 2.79 7.43 5.58
CA GLY A 87 3.82 8.41 5.88
C GLY A 87 4.58 8.91 4.66
N THR A 88 3.92 9.00 3.50
CA THR A 88 4.52 9.59 2.30
C THR A 88 4.32 11.10 2.34
N PRO A 89 5.38 11.92 2.40
CA PRO A 89 5.24 13.37 2.37
C PRO A 89 4.55 13.83 1.09
N ASP A 90 3.68 14.84 1.23
CA ASP A 90 2.71 15.29 0.23
C ASP A 90 3.31 16.14 -0.90
N ASP A 91 4.63 16.28 -0.96
CA ASP A 91 5.33 16.99 -2.04
C ASP A 91 6.41 16.08 -2.65
N ASP A 92 6.58 16.10 -3.99
CA ASP A 92 7.62 15.42 -4.80
C ASP A 92 7.22 14.00 -5.36
N PRO A 93 7.94 13.37 -6.34
CA PRO A 93 7.50 12.45 -7.44
C PRO A 93 6.92 11.06 -7.05
N ARG A 94 6.19 10.98 -5.95
CA ARG A 94 5.68 9.76 -5.30
C ARG A 94 4.21 9.49 -5.57
N ARG A 95 3.53 10.31 -6.37
CA ARG A 95 2.18 10.05 -6.92
C ARG A 95 1.99 8.61 -7.44
N PRO A 96 2.96 7.98 -8.12
CA PRO A 96 2.83 6.58 -8.55
C PRO A 96 2.71 5.58 -7.40
N VAL A 97 3.35 5.85 -6.25
CA VAL A 97 3.29 4.97 -5.07
C VAL A 97 1.91 5.03 -4.42
N GLY A 98 1.32 6.22 -4.27
CA GLY A 98 -0.05 6.37 -3.77
C GLY A 98 -1.08 5.71 -4.68
N LEU A 99 -0.93 5.82 -6.00
CA LEU A 99 -1.76 5.11 -6.98
C LEU A 99 -1.62 3.59 -6.88
N PHE A 100 -0.39 3.11 -6.73
CA PHE A 100 -0.11 1.69 -6.56
C PHE A 100 -0.73 1.14 -5.27
N LEU A 101 -0.49 1.80 -4.13
CA LEU A 101 -1.05 1.40 -2.84
C LEU A 101 -2.58 1.43 -2.86
N GLN A 102 -3.19 2.46 -3.43
CA GLN A 102 -4.65 2.54 -3.56
C GLN A 102 -5.21 1.38 -4.40
N ALA A 103 -4.62 1.09 -5.56
CA ALA A 103 -5.06 -0.03 -6.40
C ALA A 103 -4.90 -1.39 -5.70
N LEU A 104 -3.77 -1.58 -5.00
CA LEU A 104 -3.50 -2.78 -4.22
C LEU A 104 -4.53 -2.96 -3.09
N MET A 105 -4.79 -1.90 -2.33
CA MET A 105 -5.76 -1.91 -1.24
C MET A 105 -7.17 -2.24 -1.73
N THR A 106 -7.62 -1.63 -2.83
CA THR A 106 -8.92 -1.96 -3.45
C THR A 106 -8.98 -3.43 -3.84
N GLY A 107 -7.93 -3.97 -4.48
CA GLY A 107 -7.88 -5.38 -4.87
C GLY A 107 -7.88 -6.34 -3.69
N VAL A 108 -7.21 -6.00 -2.58
CA VAL A 108 -7.22 -6.84 -1.37
C VAL A 108 -8.56 -6.76 -0.64
N ILE A 109 -9.21 -5.59 -0.60
CA ILE A 109 -10.59 -5.46 -0.07
C ILE A 109 -11.53 -6.39 -0.83
N THR A 110 -11.49 -6.37 -2.17
CA THR A 110 -12.34 -7.25 -2.98
C THR A 110 -12.07 -8.72 -2.71
N GLN A 111 -10.81 -9.13 -2.65
CA GLN A 111 -10.44 -10.52 -2.30
C GLN A 111 -10.90 -10.90 -0.89
N TRP A 112 -10.76 -10.00 0.08
CA TRP A 112 -11.20 -10.21 1.46
C TRP A 112 -12.73 -10.33 1.57
N ILE A 113 -13.51 -9.56 0.81
CA ILE A 113 -14.97 -9.70 0.79
C ILE A 113 -15.39 -11.10 0.31
N VAL A 114 -14.67 -11.65 -0.68
CA VAL A 114 -14.95 -12.95 -1.30
C VAL A 114 -14.49 -14.11 -0.41
N ASP A 115 -13.23 -14.10 0.03
CA ASP A 115 -12.64 -15.10 0.91
C ASP A 115 -11.67 -14.43 1.90
N PRO A 116 -12.15 -14.08 3.10
CA PRO A 116 -11.33 -13.45 4.14
C PRO A 116 -10.14 -14.30 4.57
N ALA A 117 -10.26 -15.63 4.53
CA ALA A 117 -9.23 -16.55 5.04
C ALA A 117 -8.02 -16.65 4.12
N SER A 118 -8.23 -16.42 2.82
CA SER A 118 -7.18 -16.45 1.79
C SER A 118 -6.72 -15.05 1.36
N ALA A 119 -7.25 -13.99 1.98
CA ALA A 119 -6.92 -12.62 1.62
C ALA A 119 -5.43 -12.31 1.90
N PRO A 120 -4.73 -11.64 0.98
CA PRO A 120 -3.30 -11.37 1.13
C PRO A 120 -2.95 -10.60 2.41
N ALA A 121 -2.07 -11.16 3.24
CA ALA A 121 -1.63 -10.52 4.47
C ALA A 121 -0.45 -9.57 4.23
N GLY A 122 -0.26 -8.59 5.14
CA GLY A 122 0.84 -7.63 5.07
C GLY A 122 2.23 -8.24 4.83
N PRO A 123 2.65 -9.32 5.54
CA PRO A 123 3.94 -9.97 5.32
C PRO A 123 4.11 -10.55 3.90
N GLU A 124 3.06 -11.12 3.33
CA GLU A 124 3.06 -11.75 2.01
C GLU A 124 3.19 -10.70 0.91
N ILE A 125 2.44 -9.61 1.04
CA ILE A 125 2.51 -8.44 0.14
C ILE A 125 3.92 -7.84 0.18
N ALA A 126 4.48 -7.63 1.38
CA ALA A 126 5.83 -7.09 1.52
C ALA A 126 6.89 -8.03 0.92
N LEU A 127 6.72 -9.34 1.05
CA LEU A 127 7.60 -10.34 0.43
C LEU A 127 7.50 -10.31 -1.10
N ALA A 128 6.28 -10.24 -1.65
CA ALA A 128 6.04 -10.15 -3.09
C ALA A 128 6.67 -8.89 -3.68
N LEU A 129 6.48 -7.73 -3.04
CA LEU A 129 7.09 -6.46 -3.45
C LEU A 129 8.62 -6.52 -3.47
N ARG A 130 9.24 -7.12 -2.44
CA ARG A 130 10.70 -7.32 -2.41
C ARG A 130 11.18 -8.16 -3.60
N ARG A 131 10.46 -9.24 -3.92
CA ARG A 131 10.79 -10.12 -5.07
C ARG A 131 10.66 -9.39 -6.40
N LEU A 132 9.57 -8.64 -6.62
CA LEU A 132 9.35 -7.87 -7.86
C LEU A 132 10.40 -6.76 -8.05
N CYS A 133 10.76 -6.05 -6.98
CA CYS A 133 11.83 -5.04 -7.02
C CYS A 133 13.22 -5.66 -7.30
N ALA A 134 13.49 -6.86 -6.79
CA ALA A 134 14.74 -7.56 -7.06
C ALA A 134 14.83 -8.08 -8.51
N ALA A 135 13.71 -8.53 -9.08
CA ALA A 135 13.64 -9.01 -10.46
C ALA A 135 13.80 -7.89 -11.52
N THR A 136 13.62 -6.63 -11.11
CA THR A 136 13.76 -5.44 -11.98
C THR A 136 15.09 -4.70 -11.78
N ALA A 137 16.02 -5.26 -11.00
CA ALA A 137 17.40 -4.77 -10.93
C ALA A 137 18.15 -5.24 -12.19
N PRO A 138 18.84 -4.34 -12.93
CA PRO A 138 19.64 -4.75 -14.08
C PRO A 138 20.73 -5.73 -13.61
N ASP A 139 20.84 -6.82 -14.38
CA ASP A 139 21.54 -8.07 -14.17
C ASP A 139 22.61 -8.19 -13.07
N ARG A 140 22.49 -9.28 -12.30
CA ARG A 140 23.65 -9.96 -11.71
C ARG A 140 24.64 -10.28 -12.84
N PRO A 141 25.96 -10.08 -12.66
CA PRO A 141 26.92 -10.64 -13.60
C PRO A 141 26.73 -12.16 -13.64
N PHE A 142 26.57 -12.72 -14.84
CA PHE A 142 26.62 -14.17 -15.06
C PHE A 142 28.02 -14.67 -14.64
N PRO A 143 28.14 -15.88 -14.06
CA PRO A 143 29.42 -16.47 -13.66
C PRO A 143 30.40 -16.62 -14.82
#